data_AF-A0A5P9HFJ9-F1
#
_entry.id   AF-A0A5P9HFJ9-F1
#
_cell.length_a   1.000
_cell.length_b   1.000
_cell.length_c   1.000
_cell.angle_alpha   90.00
_cell.angle_beta   90.00
_cell.angle_gamma   90.00
#
_symmetry.space_group_name_H-M   'P 1'
#
loop_
_entity.id
_entity.type
_entity.pdbx_description
1 polymer ?
#
loop_
_entity_poly.entity_id
_entity_poly.type
_entity_poly.pdbx_seq_one_letter_code
_entity_poly.pdbx_strand_id
1 'polypeptide(L)' 'MTPRDPLQRDRLEERLHRQAMSGDRAAFLRLRGLRRLWRALDAKKTAKENRHG' A
#
# COMPACT_ATOMS: atom_id res chain seq x y z
N MET A 1 9.12 -16.32 -3.46
CA MET A 1 8.21 -15.20 -3.77
C MET A 1 6.97 -15.34 -2.91
N THR A 2 6.92 -14.69 -1.76
CA THR A 2 5.78 -14.80 -0.85
C THR A 2 4.57 -14.08 -1.47
N PRO A 3 3.40 -14.73 -1.60
CA PRO A 3 2.20 -14.06 -2.07
C PRO A 3 1.88 -12.96 -1.05
N ARG A 4 1.69 -11.73 -1.55
CA ARG A 4 1.35 -10.56 -0.74
C ARG A 4 -0.04 -10.77 -0.15
N ASP A 5 -0.07 -11.36 1.04
CA ASP A 5 -1.28 -11.61 1.79
C ASP A 5 -1.97 -10.28 2.12
N PRO A 6 -3.26 -10.09 1.78
CA PRO A 6 -3.99 -8.86 2.08
C PRO A 6 -4.01 -8.56 3.59
N LEU A 7 -3.96 -9.58 4.44
CA LEU A 7 -3.84 -9.43 5.90
C LEU A 7 -2.50 -8.83 6.35
N GLN A 8 -1.41 -9.06 5.61
CA GLN A 8 -0.09 -8.48 5.92
C GLN A 8 0.02 -7.02 5.47
N ARG A 9 -0.73 -6.64 4.43
CA ARG A 9 -0.87 -5.24 3.99
C ARG A 9 -1.47 -4.39 5.12
N ASP A 10 -2.54 -4.87 5.73
CA ASP A 10 -3.27 -4.17 6.78
C ASP A 10 -2.39 -3.90 8.00
N ARG A 11 -1.67 -4.92 8.49
CA ARG A 11 -0.80 -4.79 9.66
C ARG A 11 0.38 -3.84 9.46
N LEU A 12 0.99 -3.82 8.27
CA LEU A 12 2.09 -2.92 7.97
C LEU A 12 1.61 -1.47 7.83
N GLU A 13 0.47 -1.27 7.17
CA GLU A 13 -0.15 0.05 7.02
C GLU A 13 -0.54 0.62 8.39
N GLU A 14 -1.20 -0.18 9.22
CA GLU A 14 -1.61 0.22 10.57
C GLU A 14 -0.41 0.56 11.46
N ARG A 15 0.66 -0.23 11.39
CA ARG A 15 1.88 0.00 12.16
C ARG A 15 2.60 1.28 11.72
N LEU A 16 2.73 1.51 10.42
CA LEU A 16 3.29 2.75 9.88
C LEU A 16 2.41 3.96 10.21
N HIS A 17 1.10 3.79 10.23
CA HIS A 17 0.16 4.84 10.61
C HIS A 17 0.32 5.23 12.08
N ARG A 18 0.40 4.25 13.00
CA ARG A 18 0.67 4.53 14.42
C ARG A 18 2.01 5.24 14.62
N GLN A 19 3.08 4.77 13.97
CA GLN A 19 4.40 5.41 14.05
C GLN A 19 4.39 6.83 13.50
N ALA A 20 3.70 7.07 12.38
CA ALA A 20 3.56 8.41 11.81
C ALA A 20 2.79 9.35 12.76
N MET A 21 1.75 8.86 13.45
CA MET A 21 1.02 9.62 14.47
C MET A 21 1.86 9.91 15.71
N SER A 22 2.84 9.06 16.04
CA SER A 22 3.84 9.31 17.07
C SER A 22 4.92 10.33 16.65
N GLY A 23 4.84 10.90 15.45
CA GLY A 23 5.78 11.91 14.94
C GLY A 23 6.96 11.34 14.14
N ASP A 24 6.97 10.03 13.85
CA ASP A 24 8.01 9.44 12.99
C ASP A 24 7.79 9.83 11.53
N ARG A 25 8.58 10.80 11.08
CA ARG A 25 8.55 11.34 9.72
C ARG A 25 8.94 10.30 8.66
N ALA A 26 9.82 9.35 9.00
CA ALA A 26 10.21 8.28 8.09
C ALA A 26 9.05 7.28 7.91
N ALA A 27 8.31 6.98 8.98
CA ALA A 27 7.09 6.17 8.89
C ALA A 27 6.02 6.84 8.01
N PHE A 28 5.84 8.16 8.12
CA PHE A 28 4.92 8.92 7.27
C PHE A 28 5.30 8.83 5.77
N LEU A 29 6.58 9.00 5.44
CA LEU A 29 7.06 8.88 4.06
C LEU A 29 6.88 7.45 3.51
N ARG A 30 7.15 6.44 4.33
CA ARG A 30 6.92 5.02 3.99
C ARG A 30 5.44 4.75 3.74
N LEU A 31 4.54 5.22 4.60
CA LEU A 31 3.09 5.10 4.45
C LEU A 31 2.60 5.77 3.16
N ARG A 32 3.08 6.99 2.88
CA ARG A 32 2.75 7.73 1.65
C ARG A 32 3.24 7.01 0.40
N GLY A 33 4.44 6.46 0.43
CA GLY A 33 4.99 5.63 -0.65
C GLY A 33 4.16 4.36 -0.89
N LEU A 34 3.76 3.69 0.20
CA LEU A 34 2.91 2.49 0.15
C LEU A 34 1.58 2.80 -0.55
N ARG A 35 0.87 3.87 -0.16
CA ARG A 35 -0.40 4.26 -0.78
C ARG A 35 -0.27 4.57 -2.28
N ARG A 36 0.82 5.21 -2.70
CA ARG A 36 1.10 5.45 -4.13
C ARG A 36 1.30 4.15 -4.89
N LEU A 37 2.07 3.22 -4.32
CA LEU A 37 2.29 1.90 -4.93
C LEU A 37 0.98 1.13 -5.08
N TRP A 38 0.11 1.18 -4.06
CA TRP A 38 -1.21 0.56 -4.11
C TRP A 38 -2.08 1.15 -5.22
N ARG A 39 -2.15 2.49 -5.35
CA ARG A 39 -2.87 3.11 -6.47
C ARG A 39 -2.31 2.73 -7.83
N ALA A 40 -0.99 2.61 -7.97
CA ALA A 40 -0.37 2.19 -9.22
C ALA A 40 -0.68 0.72 -9.57
N LEU A 41 -0.73 -0.16 -8.57
CA LEU A 41 -1.13 -1.56 -8.74
C LEU A 41 -2.61 -1.69 -9.07
N ASP A 42 -3.45 -0.93 -8.38
CA ASP A 42 -4.90 -0.88 -8.62
C ASP A 42 -5.21 -0.40 -10.04
N ALA A 43 -4.61 0.72 -10.46
CA ALA A 43 -4.73 1.23 -11.82
C ALA A 43 -4.26 0.23 -12.89
N LYS A 44 -3.21 -0.54 -12.63
CA LYS A 44 -2.75 -1.62 -13.53
C LYS A 44 -3.72 -2.79 -13.57
N LYS A 45 -4.35 -3.15 -12.44
CA LYS A 45 -5.36 -4.21 -12.38
C LYS A 45 -6.61 -3.80 -13.16
N THR A 46 -7.12 -2.59 -12.93
CA THR A 46 -8.26 -2.02 -13.65
C THR A 46 -7.97 -1.87 -15.14
N ALA A 47 -6.77 -1.44 -15.53
CA ALA A 47 -6.37 -1.34 -16.92
C ALA A 47 -6.21 -2.70 -17.63
N LYS A 48 -5.97 -3.78 -16.87
CA LYS A 48 -5.95 -5.16 -17.39
C LYS A 48 -7.36 -5.71 -17.54
N GLU A 49 -8.26 -5.38 -16.61
CA GLU A 49 -9.67 -5.76 -16.64
C GLU A 49 -10.41 -5.08 -17.81
N ASN A 50 -10.18 -3.79 -18.04
CA ASN A 50 -10.75 -3.03 -19.17
C ASN A 50 -10.22 -3.40 -20.56
N ARG A 51 -9.18 -4.24 -20.69
CA ARG A 51 -8.67 -4.73 -22.00
C ARG A 51 -9.22 -6.10 -22.38
N HIS A 52 -10.01 -6.74 -21.52
CA HIS A 52 -10.68 -8.01 -21.81
C HIS A 52 -12.21 -7.88 -21.85
N GLY A 53 -12.74 -6.65 -21.74
CA GLY A 53 -14.14 -6.32 -21.94
C GLY A 53 -14.42 -5.86 -23.37
#